data_AF-A0A2G8S3Z3-F1
#
_entry.id   AF-A0A2G8S3Z3-F1
#
_cell.length_a   1.000
_cell.length_b   1.000
_cell.length_c   1.000
_cell.angle_alpha   90.00
_cell.angle_beta   90.00
_cell.angle_gamma   90.00
#
_symmetry.space_group_name_H-M   'P 1'
#
loop_
_entity.id
_entity.type
_entity.pdbx_description
1 polymer ?
#
loop_
_entity_poly.entity_id
_entity_poly.type
_entity_poly.pdbx_seq_one_letter_code
_entity_poly.pdbx_strand_id
1 'polypeptide(L)'
;MSAVSKLPFIPFTPSNYADLQRNRYHSDRDSYRGELRLGLNTNLFQATGVEGIQVPYSKEKYARVLVWCLGVLLDGWPWHIPFTNLSDIKGGAPPLRLLTDLLRAGTLRFIPVPQHVRRRALHDPDSVLPHVMAVARLPPLPRTIQPLEFSLERFRDLMAPRGRSAPLSHGQPQPVSPRPRLPAPAEECVLHPDNLELVLTSSIGPGSPCTAPERRQRCDTNRARHRPVSNPEGKPLRARKIGVLTSQFVLDGPAAGPGPSTAPASRGRPMKPLSEHRLPLMVSDDLGRYVTPGGDASEVEEIDSESESEDEREDGHQAKRRRVL
;
A
#
# COMPACT_ATOMS: atom_id res chain seq x y z
N MET A 1 -49.45 -40.98 -15.04
CA MET A 1 -48.38 -40.87 -16.05
C MET A 1 -47.24 -40.06 -15.43
N SER A 2 -46.24 -40.72 -14.84
CA SER A 2 -45.09 -40.04 -14.22
C SER A 2 -43.95 -39.89 -15.22
N ALA A 3 -43.65 -38.66 -15.60
CA ALA A 3 -42.51 -38.32 -16.44
C ALA A 3 -41.24 -38.32 -15.58
N VAL A 4 -40.44 -39.38 -15.70
CA VAL A 4 -39.11 -39.47 -15.08
C VAL A 4 -38.12 -38.73 -15.98
N SER A 5 -37.67 -37.57 -15.53
CA SER A 5 -36.63 -36.78 -16.18
C SER A 5 -35.29 -37.53 -16.13
N LYS A 6 -34.88 -38.10 -17.26
CA LYS A 6 -33.54 -38.65 -17.47
C LYS A 6 -32.53 -37.49 -17.56
N LEU A 7 -32.00 -37.05 -16.43
CA LEU A 7 -30.78 -36.24 -16.43
C LEU A 7 -29.58 -37.18 -16.67
N PRO A 8 -28.79 -36.97 -17.74
CA PRO A 8 -27.61 -37.78 -17.98
C PRO A 8 -26.59 -37.54 -16.88
N PHE A 9 -26.18 -38.63 -16.22
CA PHE A 9 -25.09 -38.62 -15.26
C PHE A 9 -23.79 -38.39 -16.02
N ILE A 10 -23.19 -37.21 -15.86
CA ILE A 10 -21.87 -36.90 -16.42
C ILE A 10 -20.84 -37.43 -15.42
N PRO A 11 -20.06 -38.47 -15.76
CA PRO A 11 -19.07 -39.04 -14.84
C PRO A 11 -17.96 -38.04 -14.56
N PHE A 12 -17.66 -37.84 -13.27
CA PHE A 12 -16.49 -37.10 -12.81
C PHE A 12 -15.21 -37.84 -13.21
N THR A 13 -14.58 -37.43 -14.31
CA THR A 13 -13.25 -37.94 -14.69
C THR A 13 -12.16 -37.01 -14.15
N PRO A 14 -11.08 -37.55 -13.52
CA PRO A 14 -9.96 -36.77 -12.99
C PRO A 14 -9.22 -35.91 -14.02
N SER A 15 -9.38 -36.18 -15.32
CA SER A 15 -8.68 -35.43 -16.37
C SER A 15 -9.16 -33.99 -16.55
N ASN A 16 -10.39 -33.65 -16.10
CA ASN A 16 -10.91 -32.28 -16.15
C ASN A 16 -10.25 -31.32 -15.13
N TYR A 17 -9.47 -31.83 -14.17
CA TYR A 17 -8.71 -30.99 -13.23
C TYR A 17 -7.40 -30.46 -13.81
N ALA A 18 -6.84 -31.11 -14.83
CA ALA A 18 -5.63 -30.62 -15.49
C ALA A 18 -5.89 -29.33 -16.29
N ASP A 19 -7.10 -29.19 -16.85
CA ASP A 19 -7.50 -28.01 -17.61
C ASP A 19 -8.00 -26.84 -16.74
N LEU A 20 -8.39 -27.09 -15.48
CA LEU A 20 -8.71 -26.05 -14.49
C LEU A 20 -7.47 -25.35 -13.91
N GLN A 21 -6.27 -25.91 -14.10
CA GLN A 21 -5.01 -25.40 -13.53
C GLN A 21 -4.31 -24.37 -14.40
N ARG A 22 -4.65 -24.27 -15.69
CA ARG A 22 -4.30 -23.07 -16.46
C ARG A 22 -5.35 -22.02 -16.13
N ASN A 23 -5.12 -21.28 -15.04
CA ASN A 23 -5.68 -19.94 -14.88
C ASN A 23 -5.34 -19.16 -16.15
N ARG A 24 -6.22 -19.24 -17.16
CA ARG A 24 -6.09 -18.50 -18.40
C ARG A 24 -6.28 -17.06 -17.99
N TYR A 25 -5.15 -16.40 -17.76
CA TYR A 25 -5.13 -14.97 -17.55
C TYR A 25 -5.91 -14.33 -18.69
N HIS A 26 -7.02 -13.68 -18.36
CA HIS A 26 -7.93 -13.11 -19.35
C HIS A 26 -7.30 -11.90 -20.06
N SER A 27 -6.19 -11.37 -19.53
CA SER A 27 -5.42 -10.31 -20.13
C SER A 27 -3.91 -10.56 -19.98
N ASP A 28 -3.13 -10.10 -20.96
CA ASP A 28 -1.65 -10.09 -20.88
C ASP A 28 -1.17 -9.41 -19.61
N ARG A 29 -1.88 -8.35 -19.19
CA ARG A 29 -1.61 -7.64 -17.93
C ARG A 29 -1.71 -8.57 -16.72
N ASP A 30 -2.73 -9.41 -16.64
CA ASP A 30 -2.89 -10.36 -15.54
C ASP A 30 -1.82 -11.45 -15.56
N SER A 31 -1.39 -11.87 -16.76
CA SER A 31 -0.30 -12.83 -16.94
C SER A 31 1.03 -12.27 -16.41
N TYR A 32 1.42 -11.06 -16.84
CA TYR A 32 2.62 -10.39 -16.34
C TYR A 32 2.54 -10.13 -14.83
N ARG A 33 1.36 -9.77 -14.31
CA ARG A 33 1.17 -9.58 -12.86
C ARG A 33 1.37 -10.88 -12.08
N GLY A 34 0.84 -12.00 -12.59
CA GLY A 34 1.01 -13.32 -11.99
C GLY A 34 2.49 -13.73 -11.95
N GLU A 35 3.16 -13.57 -13.09
CA GLU A 35 4.59 -13.86 -13.24
C GLU A 35 5.45 -13.00 -12.31
N LEU A 36 5.20 -11.68 -12.26
CA LEU A 36 5.92 -10.78 -11.36
C LEU A 36 5.74 -11.13 -9.88
N ARG A 37 4.53 -11.45 -9.45
CA ARG A 37 4.29 -11.85 -8.04
C ARG A 37 5.05 -13.11 -7.71
N LEU A 38 4.98 -14.12 -8.58
CA LEU A 38 5.68 -15.37 -8.38
C LEU A 38 7.20 -15.13 -8.34
N GLY A 39 7.75 -14.47 -9.35
CA GLY A 39 9.19 -14.24 -9.45
C GLY A 39 9.75 -13.35 -8.33
N LEU A 40 9.05 -12.28 -7.93
CA LEU A 40 9.47 -11.45 -6.81
C LEU A 40 9.42 -12.23 -5.48
N ASN A 41 8.38 -13.02 -5.24
CA ASN A 41 8.29 -13.83 -4.03
C ASN A 41 9.37 -14.93 -4.01
N THR A 42 9.65 -15.57 -5.15
CA THR A 42 10.75 -16.55 -5.28
C THR A 42 12.11 -15.90 -5.03
N ASN A 43 12.38 -14.72 -5.59
CA ASN A 43 13.64 -14.00 -5.35
C ASN A 43 13.75 -13.52 -3.90
N LEU A 44 12.64 -13.11 -3.27
CA LEU A 44 12.62 -12.75 -1.86
C LEU A 44 12.92 -13.96 -0.96
N PHE A 45 12.32 -15.11 -1.27
CA PHE A 45 12.60 -16.37 -0.59
C PHE A 45 14.08 -16.75 -0.72
N GLN A 46 14.65 -16.66 -1.93
CA GLN A 46 16.07 -16.94 -2.15
C GLN A 46 16.99 -15.99 -1.36
N ALA A 47 16.63 -14.70 -1.24
CA ALA A 47 17.43 -13.72 -0.52
C ALA A 47 17.33 -13.83 1.01
N THR A 48 16.21 -14.33 1.54
CA THR A 48 15.91 -14.32 2.99
C THR A 48 15.85 -15.70 3.63
N GLY A 49 15.66 -16.76 2.84
CA GLY A 49 15.41 -18.13 3.32
C GLY A 49 14.03 -18.34 3.94
N VAL A 50 13.16 -17.31 3.96
CA VAL A 50 11.88 -17.39 4.68
C VAL A 50 10.72 -17.71 3.75
N GLU A 51 10.16 -18.91 3.89
CA GLU A 51 9.04 -19.37 3.09
C GLU A 51 7.73 -18.64 3.45
N GLY A 52 6.88 -18.41 2.45
CA GLY A 52 5.53 -17.88 2.63
C GLY A 52 5.45 -16.35 2.78
N ILE A 53 6.58 -15.64 2.82
CA ILE A 53 6.56 -14.18 2.78
C ILE A 53 6.26 -13.71 1.35
N GLN A 54 5.28 -12.82 1.25
CA GLN A 54 4.97 -12.10 0.03
C GLN A 54 5.50 -10.67 0.11
N VAL A 55 5.88 -10.10 -1.02
CA VAL A 55 6.32 -8.69 -1.07
C VAL A 55 5.17 -7.77 -0.64
N PRO A 56 5.31 -7.01 0.47
CA PRO A 56 4.33 -6.02 0.86
C PRO A 56 4.47 -4.76 0.00
N TYR A 57 3.36 -4.28 -0.55
CA TYR A 57 3.30 -3.06 -1.37
C TYR A 57 2.87 -1.81 -0.59
N SER A 58 2.49 -1.95 0.70
CA SER A 58 2.32 -0.78 1.59
C SER A 58 3.69 -0.27 1.98
N LYS A 59 3.85 1.05 1.97
CA LYS A 59 5.12 1.74 2.26
C LYS A 59 5.65 1.37 3.65
N GLU A 60 4.77 1.40 4.64
CA GLU A 60 5.08 1.11 6.04
C GLU A 60 5.45 -0.36 6.22
N LYS A 61 4.70 -1.27 5.58
CA LYS A 61 5.01 -2.70 5.65
C LYS A 61 6.29 -3.03 4.90
N TYR A 62 6.55 -2.41 3.76
CA TYR A 62 7.80 -2.59 3.02
C TYR A 62 9.01 -2.16 3.86
N ALA A 63 8.99 -0.93 4.37
CA ALA A 63 10.07 -0.38 5.19
C ALA A 63 10.29 -1.19 6.47
N ARG A 64 9.21 -1.53 7.20
CA ARG A 64 9.33 -2.27 8.46
C ARG A 64 9.71 -3.74 8.24
N VAL A 65 9.03 -4.44 7.34
CA VAL A 65 9.17 -5.89 7.22
C VAL A 65 10.39 -6.25 6.38
N LEU A 66 10.52 -5.70 5.17
CA LEU A 66 11.62 -6.06 4.28
C LEU A 66 12.91 -5.35 4.68
N VAL A 67 12.87 -4.03 4.80
CA VAL A 67 14.11 -3.24 5.02
C VAL A 67 14.59 -3.35 6.46
N TRP A 68 13.71 -3.12 7.44
CA TRP A 68 14.09 -3.11 8.86
C TRP A 68 14.20 -4.51 9.49
N CYS A 69 13.20 -5.38 9.32
CA CYS A 69 13.23 -6.71 9.95
C CYS A 69 14.16 -7.67 9.19
N LEU A 70 13.90 -7.89 7.89
CA LEU A 70 14.65 -8.87 7.09
C LEU A 70 16.00 -8.34 6.58
N GLY A 71 16.20 -7.02 6.56
CA GLY A 71 17.47 -6.46 6.08
C GLY A 71 17.68 -6.61 4.57
N VAL A 72 16.60 -6.64 3.77
CA VAL A 72 16.66 -6.74 2.31
C VAL A 72 15.94 -5.58 1.62
N LEU A 73 16.50 -5.11 0.51
CA LEU A 73 16.00 -4.02 -0.33
C LEU A 73 15.77 -4.54 -1.75
N LEU A 74 14.75 -4.03 -2.43
CA LEU A 74 14.53 -4.30 -3.85
C LEU A 74 15.31 -3.29 -4.70
N ASP A 75 16.40 -3.73 -5.31
CA ASP A 75 17.25 -2.94 -6.20
C ASP A 75 16.82 -3.09 -7.67
N GLY A 76 17.13 -2.09 -8.51
CA GLY A 76 16.84 -2.10 -9.95
C GLY A 76 15.40 -1.72 -10.33
N TRP A 77 14.61 -1.17 -9.39
CA TRP A 77 13.26 -0.70 -9.69
C TRP A 77 13.29 0.60 -10.52
N PRO A 78 12.53 0.71 -11.64
CA PRO A 78 12.52 1.93 -12.45
C PRO A 78 11.96 3.14 -11.69
N TRP A 79 12.68 4.26 -11.71
CA TRP A 79 12.31 5.50 -11.00
C TRP A 79 10.96 6.09 -11.41
N HIS A 80 10.55 5.90 -12.66
CA HIS A 80 9.28 6.43 -13.21
C HIS A 80 8.07 5.54 -12.90
N ILE A 81 8.27 4.32 -12.38
CA ILE A 81 7.19 3.42 -11.99
C ILE A 81 7.03 3.51 -10.47
N PRO A 82 5.91 4.01 -9.93
CA PRO A 82 5.72 4.09 -8.50
C PRO A 82 5.68 2.68 -7.88
N PHE A 83 6.28 2.53 -6.70
CA PHE A 83 6.21 1.27 -5.95
C PHE A 83 4.85 1.16 -5.26
N THR A 84 3.89 0.56 -5.95
CA THR A 84 2.53 0.29 -5.46
C THR A 84 2.10 -1.13 -5.81
N ASN A 85 0.92 -1.55 -5.36
CA ASN A 85 0.37 -2.85 -5.75
C ASN A 85 0.32 -2.94 -7.29
N LEU A 86 0.78 -4.06 -7.86
CA LEU A 86 0.86 -4.26 -9.31
C LEU A 86 -0.48 -4.05 -10.03
N SER A 87 -1.61 -4.23 -9.34
CA SER A 87 -2.94 -3.94 -9.89
C SER A 87 -3.19 -2.44 -10.10
N ASP A 88 -2.55 -1.58 -9.31
CA ASP A 88 -2.77 -0.13 -9.27
C ASP A 88 -1.83 0.64 -10.21
N ILE A 89 -0.78 -0.01 -10.70
CA ILE A 89 0.16 0.57 -11.67
C ILE A 89 -0.60 0.97 -12.94
N LYS A 90 -0.57 2.27 -13.25
CA LYS A 90 -1.22 2.86 -14.44
C LYS A 90 -0.41 2.54 -15.71
N GLY A 91 -1.05 2.70 -16.87
CA GLY A 91 -0.39 2.49 -18.16
C GLY A 91 -0.56 1.11 -18.80
N GLY A 92 -1.40 0.24 -18.25
CA GLY A 92 -1.74 -1.05 -18.88
C GLY A 92 -0.69 -2.14 -18.69
N ALA A 93 -0.49 -3.01 -19.69
CA ALA A 93 0.49 -4.08 -19.66
C ALA A 93 1.97 -3.64 -19.78
N PRO A 94 2.34 -2.57 -20.54
CA PRO A 94 3.74 -2.22 -20.78
C PRO A 94 4.62 -2.03 -19.54
N PRO A 95 4.19 -1.33 -18.46
CA PRO A 95 5.02 -1.20 -17.26
C PRO A 95 5.28 -2.53 -16.55
N LEU A 96 4.28 -3.42 -16.54
CA LEU A 96 4.43 -4.75 -15.95
C LEU A 96 5.38 -5.61 -16.79
N ARG A 97 5.27 -5.55 -18.12
CA ARG A 97 6.21 -6.23 -19.02
C ARG A 97 7.64 -5.76 -18.79
N LEU A 98 7.88 -4.45 -18.67
CA LEU A 98 9.20 -3.92 -18.36
C LEU A 98 9.76 -4.48 -17.05
N LEU A 99 8.95 -4.48 -15.98
CA LEU A 99 9.35 -5.05 -14.70
C LEU A 99 9.67 -6.56 -14.82
N THR A 100 8.89 -7.31 -15.61
CA THR A 100 9.14 -8.74 -15.87
C THR A 100 10.45 -8.93 -16.60
N ASP A 101 10.73 -8.13 -17.62
CA ASP A 101 11.97 -8.20 -18.39
C ASP A 101 13.19 -7.86 -17.51
N LEU A 102 13.09 -6.84 -16.63
CA LEU A 102 14.13 -6.49 -15.66
C LEU A 102 14.36 -7.59 -14.61
N LEU A 103 13.30 -8.26 -14.19
CA LEU A 103 13.37 -9.39 -13.26
C LEU A 103 14.07 -10.59 -13.91
N ARG A 104 13.70 -10.94 -15.14
CA ARG A 104 14.34 -12.01 -15.92
C ARG A 104 15.80 -11.71 -16.23
N ALA A 105 16.13 -10.44 -16.48
CA ALA A 105 17.51 -9.99 -16.68
C ALA A 105 18.35 -10.00 -15.38
N GLY A 106 17.73 -10.20 -14.21
CA GLY A 106 18.40 -10.15 -12.91
C GLY A 106 18.80 -8.74 -12.46
N THR A 107 18.31 -7.70 -13.16
CA THR A 107 18.47 -6.29 -12.77
C THR A 107 17.58 -5.98 -11.58
N LEU A 108 16.34 -6.45 -11.60
CA LEU A 108 15.40 -6.32 -10.49
C LEU A 108 15.61 -7.47 -9.50
N ARG A 109 16.24 -7.21 -8.35
CA ARG A 109 16.59 -8.26 -7.37
C ARG A 109 16.62 -7.72 -5.94
N PHE A 110 16.54 -8.64 -4.98
CA PHE A 110 16.73 -8.28 -3.57
C PHE A 110 18.21 -8.27 -3.21
N ILE A 111 18.67 -7.21 -2.53
CA ILE A 111 20.03 -7.05 -2.04
C ILE A 111 20.05 -6.83 -0.52
N PRO A 112 21.13 -7.21 0.19
CA PRO A 112 21.30 -6.87 1.59
C PRO A 112 21.29 -5.35 1.81
N VAL A 113 20.56 -4.91 2.84
CA VAL A 113 20.39 -3.49 3.19
C VAL A 113 21.60 -3.00 4.01
N PRO A 114 22.23 -1.88 3.64
CA PRO A 114 23.23 -1.23 4.47
C PRO A 114 22.62 -0.69 5.76
N GLN A 115 23.38 -0.73 6.85
CA GLN A 115 22.88 -0.37 8.18
C GLN A 115 22.31 1.05 8.28
N HIS A 116 22.82 2.01 7.51
CA HIS A 116 22.29 3.38 7.49
C HIS A 116 20.90 3.48 6.83
N VAL A 117 20.66 2.74 5.73
CA VAL A 117 19.34 2.66 5.08
C VAL A 117 18.35 1.95 6.00
N ARG A 118 18.82 0.89 6.69
CA ARG A 118 18.02 0.15 7.67
C ARG A 118 17.50 1.09 8.76
N ARG A 119 18.37 1.87 9.41
CA ARG A 119 17.97 2.87 10.43
C ARG A 119 16.96 3.89 9.90
N ARG A 120 17.17 4.37 8.66
CA ARG A 120 16.25 5.32 8.02
C ARG A 120 14.85 4.76 7.84
N ALA A 121 14.71 3.47 7.50
CA ALA A 121 13.43 2.83 7.28
C ALA A 121 12.47 2.87 8.48
N LEU A 122 12.99 3.00 9.70
CA LEU A 122 12.18 3.09 10.91
C LEU A 122 11.58 4.49 11.10
N HIS A 123 12.32 5.54 10.73
CA HIS A 123 11.93 6.93 10.94
C HIS A 123 11.23 7.55 9.73
N ASP A 124 11.68 7.18 8.52
CA ASP A 124 11.18 7.70 7.25
C ASP A 124 10.99 6.56 6.24
N PRO A 125 9.80 5.91 6.22
CA PRO A 125 9.52 4.79 5.32
C PRO A 125 9.42 5.22 3.85
N ASP A 126 9.14 6.49 3.54
CA ASP A 126 9.00 6.96 2.16
C ASP A 126 10.36 7.05 1.47
N SER A 127 11.42 7.41 2.21
CA SER A 127 12.78 7.51 1.67
C SER A 127 13.40 6.19 1.21
N VAL A 128 12.91 5.06 1.72
CA VAL A 128 13.46 3.72 1.43
C VAL A 128 12.67 2.96 0.37
N LEU A 129 11.69 3.61 -0.27
CA LEU A 129 10.91 2.98 -1.33
C LEU A 129 11.77 2.76 -2.59
N PRO A 130 11.60 1.64 -3.31
CA PRO A 130 12.46 1.29 -4.45
C PRO A 130 12.55 2.38 -5.52
N HIS A 131 11.40 2.96 -5.90
CA HIS A 131 11.36 4.03 -6.90
C HIS A 131 12.04 5.32 -6.42
N VAL A 132 11.96 5.66 -5.13
CA VAL A 132 12.60 6.85 -4.54
C VAL A 132 14.12 6.66 -4.49
N MET A 133 14.58 5.48 -4.08
CA MET A 133 16.00 5.15 -4.10
C MET A 133 16.59 5.15 -5.51
N ALA A 134 15.82 4.73 -6.51
CA ALA A 134 16.21 4.82 -7.92
C ALA A 134 16.33 6.27 -8.41
N VAL A 135 15.46 7.18 -7.96
CA VAL A 135 15.58 8.63 -8.25
C VAL A 135 16.84 9.20 -7.60
N ALA A 136 17.13 8.82 -6.37
CA ALA A 136 18.26 9.34 -5.61
C ALA A 136 19.64 8.98 -6.19
N ARG A 137 19.72 8.11 -7.22
CA ARG A 137 20.95 7.62 -7.85
C ARG A 137 22.04 7.30 -6.81
N LEU A 138 21.65 6.71 -5.68
CA LEU A 138 22.61 6.26 -4.69
C LEU A 138 23.56 5.27 -5.39
N PRO A 139 24.89 5.39 -5.19
CA PRO A 139 25.83 4.49 -5.83
C PRO A 139 25.43 3.05 -5.50
N PRO A 140 25.40 2.14 -6.49
CA PRO A 140 25.00 0.76 -6.27
C PRO A 140 25.82 0.20 -5.12
N LEU A 141 25.13 -0.25 -4.08
CA LEU A 141 25.76 -0.65 -2.83
C LEU A 141 26.75 -1.79 -3.11
N PRO A 142 27.96 -1.73 -2.53
CA PRO A 142 28.97 -2.75 -2.78
C PRO A 142 28.42 -4.14 -2.44
N ARG A 143 28.59 -5.07 -3.38
CA ARG A 143 27.98 -6.42 -3.43
C ARG A 143 28.46 -7.39 -2.33
N THR A 144 29.05 -6.90 -1.23
CA THR A 144 29.96 -7.67 -0.37
C THR A 144 29.45 -7.93 1.05
N ILE A 145 28.16 -7.75 1.34
CA ILE A 145 27.63 -8.02 2.67
C ILE A 145 27.13 -9.47 2.70
N GLN A 146 27.76 -10.30 3.53
CA GLN A 146 27.31 -11.67 3.77
C GLN A 146 25.87 -11.67 4.32
N PRO A 147 25.03 -12.63 3.92
CA PRO A 147 23.68 -12.75 4.42
C PRO A 147 23.71 -12.93 5.95
N LEU A 148 23.04 -12.03 6.65
CA LEU A 148 22.85 -12.14 8.10
C LEU A 148 21.75 -13.18 8.33
N GLU A 149 22.10 -14.34 8.88
CA GLU A 149 21.16 -15.42 9.22
C GLU A 149 20.09 -14.91 10.20
N PHE A 150 18.89 -14.63 9.71
CA PHE A 150 17.75 -14.19 10.52
C PHE A 150 16.84 -15.38 10.80
N SER A 151 16.60 -15.72 12.07
CA SER A 151 15.68 -16.82 12.40
C SER A 151 14.22 -16.43 12.14
N LEU A 152 13.46 -17.37 11.60
CA LEU A 152 12.01 -17.28 11.33
C LEU A 152 11.19 -16.86 12.56
N GLU A 153 11.64 -17.24 13.75
CA GLU A 153 10.94 -17.02 15.02
C GLU A 153 10.90 -15.54 15.38
N ARG A 154 12.02 -14.84 15.23
CA ARG A 154 12.10 -13.38 15.46
C ARG A 154 11.21 -12.60 14.48
N PHE A 155 11.01 -13.12 13.27
CA PHE A 155 10.11 -12.51 12.28
C PHE A 155 8.64 -12.61 12.70
N ARG A 156 8.21 -13.75 13.26
CA ARG A 156 6.84 -13.96 13.73
C ARG A 156 6.47 -13.02 14.87
N ASP A 157 7.40 -12.77 15.80
CA ASP A 157 7.20 -11.81 16.89
C ASP A 157 6.96 -10.37 16.40
N LEU A 158 7.60 -9.98 15.30
CA LEU A 158 7.49 -8.64 14.73
C LEU A 158 6.20 -8.45 13.90
N MET A 159 5.66 -9.55 13.35
CA MET A 159 4.41 -9.57 12.58
C MET A 159 3.17 -9.81 13.43
N ALA A 160 3.33 -10.26 14.68
CA ALA A 160 2.24 -10.38 15.62
C ALA A 160 1.59 -8.99 15.83
N PRO A 161 0.27 -8.86 15.70
CA PRO A 161 -0.41 -7.61 15.98
C PRO A 161 -0.08 -7.18 17.42
N ARG A 162 0.57 -6.02 17.56
CA ARG A 162 0.87 -5.38 18.86
C ARG A 162 -0.45 -5.14 19.59
N GLY A 163 -0.89 -6.14 20.34
CA GLY A 163 -2.18 -6.11 21.02
C GLY A 163 -2.21 -6.89 22.32
N ARG A 164 -1.35 -7.90 22.52
CA ARG A 164 -1.32 -8.71 23.76
C ARG A 164 0.05 -9.35 23.99
N SER A 165 1.06 -8.57 24.32
CA SER A 165 2.26 -9.11 24.98
C SER A 165 2.22 -8.65 26.43
N ALA A 166 1.95 -9.60 27.33
CA ALA A 166 2.00 -9.40 28.77
C ALA A 166 3.40 -8.95 29.21
N PRO A 167 3.52 -8.14 30.27
CA PRO A 167 4.81 -7.65 30.72
C PRO A 167 5.68 -8.83 31.18
N LEU A 168 6.88 -8.93 30.60
CA LEU A 168 7.93 -9.84 31.06
C LEU A 168 8.39 -9.35 32.44
N SER A 169 7.99 -10.08 33.48
CA SER A 169 8.51 -9.90 34.83
C SER A 169 9.92 -10.49 34.88
N HIS A 170 10.91 -9.63 35.08
CA HIS A 170 12.30 -10.03 35.30
C HIS A 170 12.58 -9.93 36.81
N GLY A 171 12.81 -11.07 37.45
CA GLY A 171 13.43 -11.13 38.79
C GLY A 171 12.85 -12.18 39.74
N GLN A 172 13.78 -12.95 40.32
CA GLN A 172 13.72 -13.72 41.58
C GLN A 172 13.49 -15.24 41.57
N PRO A 173 14.13 -15.95 42.55
CA PRO A 173 14.59 -17.32 42.42
C PRO A 173 13.55 -18.31 42.94
N GLN A 174 13.68 -19.54 42.42
CA GLN A 174 12.97 -20.76 42.83
C GLN A 174 12.91 -20.92 44.35
N PRO A 175 11.72 -21.25 44.89
CA PRO A 175 11.63 -22.47 45.66
C PRO A 175 10.37 -23.32 45.36
N VAL A 176 10.63 -24.63 45.28
CA VAL A 176 9.76 -25.79 45.50
C VAL A 176 8.30 -25.73 45.01
N SER A 177 8.05 -26.58 44.01
CA SER A 177 6.79 -26.91 43.36
C SER A 177 5.53 -26.92 44.23
N PRO A 178 4.49 -26.17 43.82
CA PRO A 178 3.12 -26.64 43.86
C PRO A 178 2.73 -27.23 42.50
N ARG A 179 2.02 -28.35 42.54
CA ARG A 179 1.53 -29.10 41.38
C ARG A 179 0.91 -28.19 40.30
N PRO A 180 1.10 -28.50 39.00
CA PRO A 180 0.52 -27.72 37.91
C PRO A 180 -1.01 -27.74 38.03
N ARG A 181 -1.59 -26.61 38.43
CA ARG A 181 -3.04 -26.39 38.31
C ARG A 181 -3.34 -26.27 36.82
N LEU A 182 -4.20 -27.14 36.31
CA LEU A 182 -4.72 -27.03 34.96
C LEU A 182 -5.28 -25.62 34.77
N PRO A 183 -4.96 -24.92 33.68
CA PRO A 183 -5.49 -23.59 33.42
C PRO A 183 -7.01 -23.67 33.39
N ALA A 184 -7.67 -22.80 34.16
CA ALA A 184 -9.12 -22.68 34.13
C ALA A 184 -9.57 -22.39 32.68
N PRO A 185 -10.64 -23.04 32.20
CA PRO A 185 -11.13 -22.83 30.84
C PRO A 185 -11.46 -21.34 30.64
N ALA A 186 -11.03 -20.78 29.52
CA ALA A 186 -11.35 -19.40 29.18
C ALA A 186 -12.85 -19.29 28.86
N GLU A 187 -13.57 -18.42 29.58
CA GLU A 187 -14.98 -18.14 29.37
C GLU A 187 -15.14 -16.75 28.71
N GLU A 188 -15.98 -16.67 27.68
CA GLU A 188 -16.40 -15.41 27.09
C GLU A 188 -17.67 -14.93 27.82
N CYS A 189 -17.56 -13.80 28.50
CA CYS A 189 -18.66 -13.18 29.23
C CYS A 189 -19.21 -11.98 28.45
N VAL A 190 -20.50 -12.03 28.09
CA VAL A 190 -21.23 -10.89 27.52
C VAL A 190 -22.00 -10.21 28.65
N LEU A 191 -21.66 -8.96 28.92
CA LEU A 191 -22.34 -8.12 29.92
C LEU A 191 -23.39 -7.25 29.23
N HIS A 192 -24.51 -7.01 29.90
CA HIS A 192 -25.54 -6.08 29.44
C HIS A 192 -24.99 -4.63 29.49
N PRO A 193 -25.25 -3.78 28.48
CA PRO A 193 -24.62 -2.46 28.40
C PRO A 193 -25.02 -1.51 29.54
N ASP A 194 -26.23 -1.66 30.08
CA ASP A 194 -26.79 -0.66 31.00
C ASP A 194 -26.59 -0.99 32.49
N ASN A 195 -26.50 -2.27 32.86
CA ASN A 195 -26.38 -2.70 34.26
C ASN A 195 -25.16 -3.59 34.53
N LEU A 196 -24.37 -3.92 33.49
CA LEU A 196 -23.20 -4.80 33.55
C LEU A 196 -23.50 -6.21 34.11
N GLU A 197 -24.77 -6.62 34.17
CA GLU A 197 -25.12 -7.96 34.57
C GLU A 197 -24.71 -8.95 33.48
N LEU A 198 -24.31 -10.15 33.92
CA LEU A 198 -23.87 -11.23 33.05
C LEU A 198 -25.06 -11.78 32.27
N VAL A 199 -25.10 -11.52 30.96
CA VAL A 199 -26.19 -11.97 30.08
C VAL A 199 -25.89 -13.35 29.49
N LEU A 200 -24.62 -13.59 29.15
CA LEU A 200 -24.23 -14.82 28.49
C LEU A 200 -22.80 -15.22 28.89
N THR A 201 -22.61 -16.48 29.26
CA THR A 201 -21.29 -17.12 29.38
C THR A 201 -21.19 -18.23 28.35
N SER A 202 -20.18 -18.14 27.49
CA SER A 202 -19.86 -19.18 26.51
C SER A 202 -18.46 -19.73 26.77
N SER A 203 -18.33 -21.05 26.84
CA SER A 203 -17.04 -21.70 27.05
C SER A 203 -16.22 -21.69 25.75
N ILE A 204 -15.03 -21.08 25.79
CA ILE A 204 -14.07 -21.10 24.67
C ILE A 204 -13.25 -22.39 24.78
N GLY A 205 -13.92 -23.52 24.58
CA GLY A 205 -13.27 -24.82 24.53
C GLY A 205 -12.85 -25.20 23.09
N PRO A 206 -11.70 -25.84 22.87
CA PRO A 206 -11.27 -26.34 21.55
C PRO A 206 -12.18 -27.44 20.96
N GLY A 207 -13.24 -27.83 21.67
CA GLY A 207 -14.23 -28.81 21.23
C GLY A 207 -15.62 -28.22 20.93
N SER A 208 -15.82 -26.90 20.95
CA SER A 208 -17.11 -26.31 20.60
C SER A 208 -17.30 -26.34 19.08
N PRO A 209 -18.25 -27.14 18.53
CA PRO A 209 -18.51 -27.16 17.10
C PRO A 209 -19.26 -25.89 16.73
N CYS A 210 -18.53 -24.79 16.57
CA CYS A 210 -19.01 -23.63 15.84
C CYS A 210 -19.17 -24.05 14.38
N THR A 211 -20.33 -24.62 14.05
CA THR A 211 -20.82 -24.70 12.68
C THR A 211 -21.12 -23.29 12.26
N ALA A 212 -20.06 -22.54 11.89
CA ALA A 212 -20.21 -21.25 11.25
C ALA A 212 -21.16 -21.48 10.07
N PRO A 213 -22.36 -20.89 10.07
CA PRO A 213 -23.30 -21.12 8.99
C PRO A 213 -22.60 -20.66 7.73
N GLU A 214 -22.41 -21.61 6.81
CA GLU A 214 -21.78 -21.37 5.51
C GLU A 214 -22.48 -20.17 4.89
N ARG A 215 -21.78 -19.02 4.86
CA ARG A 215 -22.31 -17.79 4.29
C ARG A 215 -22.48 -18.05 2.80
N ARG A 216 -23.67 -18.53 2.42
CA ARG A 216 -24.06 -18.66 1.01
C ARG A 216 -23.93 -17.28 0.38
N GLN A 217 -22.89 -17.14 -0.43
CA GLN A 217 -22.65 -15.95 -1.21
C GLN A 217 -23.91 -15.71 -2.05
N ARG A 218 -24.55 -14.54 -1.88
CA ARG A 218 -25.85 -14.31 -2.51
C ARG A 218 -25.70 -14.44 -4.03
N CYS A 219 -26.54 -15.29 -4.61
CA CYS A 219 -26.52 -15.64 -6.04
C CYS A 219 -26.85 -14.44 -6.97
N ASP A 220 -27.21 -13.29 -6.40
CA ASP A 220 -27.56 -12.06 -7.11
C ASP A 220 -26.40 -11.06 -7.24
N THR A 221 -25.23 -11.38 -6.70
CA THR A 221 -24.03 -10.55 -6.85
C THR A 221 -23.65 -10.53 -8.34
N ASN A 222 -23.84 -9.38 -9.01
CA ASN A 222 -23.72 -9.11 -10.46
C ASN A 222 -25.00 -9.21 -11.33
N ARG A 223 -26.17 -9.50 -10.77
CA ARG A 223 -27.42 -9.33 -11.54
C ARG A 223 -27.94 -7.90 -11.43
N ALA A 224 -28.35 -7.32 -12.55
CA ALA A 224 -29.05 -6.04 -12.58
C ALA A 224 -30.35 -6.19 -11.76
N ARG A 225 -30.37 -5.58 -10.57
CA ARG A 225 -31.56 -5.59 -9.72
C ARG A 225 -32.64 -4.77 -10.40
N HIS A 226 -33.85 -5.33 -10.51
CA HIS A 226 -35.03 -4.59 -10.96
C HIS A 226 -35.29 -3.44 -9.98
N ARG A 227 -35.00 -2.22 -10.41
CA ARG A 227 -35.37 -1.02 -9.65
C ARG A 227 -36.73 -0.54 -10.16
N PRO A 228 -37.72 -0.34 -9.28
CA PRO A 228 -39.01 0.20 -9.70
C PRO A 228 -38.79 1.57 -10.35
N VAL A 229 -39.31 1.71 -11.58
CA VAL A 229 -39.16 2.92 -12.41
C VAL A 229 -40.01 4.06 -11.87
N SER A 230 -41.12 3.74 -11.22
CA SER A 230 -41.98 4.67 -10.49
C SER A 230 -41.86 4.44 -8.98
N ASN A 231 -42.00 5.50 -8.19
CA ASN A 231 -42.17 5.36 -6.76
C ASN A 231 -43.57 4.75 -6.51
N PRO A 232 -43.70 3.59 -5.84
CA PRO A 232 -45.00 2.98 -5.57
C PRO A 232 -45.94 3.87 -4.74
N GLU A 233 -45.40 4.86 -4.03
CA GLU A 233 -46.18 5.83 -3.24
C GLU A 233 -46.58 7.09 -4.04
N GLY A 234 -46.35 7.13 -5.36
CA GLY A 234 -46.72 8.26 -6.22
C GLY A 234 -45.90 9.55 -6.00
N LYS A 235 -44.92 9.54 -5.10
CA LYS A 235 -44.06 10.69 -4.82
C LYS A 235 -43.09 10.94 -5.98
N PRO A 236 -42.70 12.20 -6.25
CA PRO A 236 -41.75 12.51 -7.31
C PRO A 236 -40.43 11.78 -7.09
N LEU A 237 -39.91 11.16 -8.16
CA LEU A 237 -38.60 10.50 -8.14
C LEU A 237 -37.52 11.53 -7.78
N ARG A 238 -36.56 11.11 -6.96
CA ARG A 238 -35.45 11.97 -6.55
C ARG A 238 -34.75 12.50 -7.80
N ALA A 239 -34.75 13.83 -7.97
CA ALA A 239 -34.12 14.49 -9.10
C ALA A 239 -32.66 14.03 -9.22
N ARG A 240 -32.24 13.66 -10.43
CA ARG A 240 -30.85 13.30 -10.70
C ARG A 240 -29.99 14.51 -10.36
N LYS A 241 -29.12 14.40 -9.36
CA LYS A 241 -28.10 15.42 -9.10
C LYS A 241 -27.20 15.46 -10.33
N ILE A 242 -27.29 16.55 -11.09
CA ILE A 242 -26.33 16.89 -12.13
C ILE A 242 -25.03 17.16 -11.38
N GLY A 243 -24.01 16.32 -11.60
CA GLY A 243 -22.69 16.52 -11.01
C GLY A 243 -22.08 17.86 -11.43
N VAL A 244 -21.04 18.30 -10.74
CA VAL A 244 -20.31 19.52 -11.08
C VAL A 244 -19.81 19.43 -12.53
N LEU A 245 -20.41 20.23 -13.42
CA LEU A 245 -19.98 20.37 -14.80
C LEU A 245 -18.76 21.28 -14.80
N THR A 246 -17.57 20.71 -14.97
CA THR A 246 -16.37 21.53 -15.18
C THR A 246 -16.46 22.17 -16.56
N SER A 247 -16.20 23.46 -16.64
CA SER A 247 -16.11 24.18 -17.91
C SER A 247 -15.07 23.51 -18.82
N GLN A 248 -15.40 23.35 -20.10
CA GLN A 248 -14.46 22.87 -21.10
C GLN A 248 -13.42 23.97 -21.34
N PHE A 249 -12.23 23.82 -20.76
CA PHE A 249 -11.10 24.67 -21.10
C PHE A 249 -10.46 24.13 -22.38
N VAL A 250 -10.49 24.94 -23.45
CA VAL A 250 -9.65 24.75 -24.63
C VAL A 250 -8.35 25.48 -24.32
N LEU A 251 -7.23 24.75 -24.29
CA LEU A 251 -5.91 25.36 -24.18
C LEU A 251 -5.53 25.91 -25.56
N ASP A 252 -5.34 27.22 -25.64
CA ASP A 252 -4.77 27.86 -26.82
C ASP A 252 -3.33 27.35 -26.98
N GLY A 253 -3.10 26.62 -28.07
CA GLY A 253 -1.76 26.13 -28.43
C GLY A 253 -0.82 27.30 -28.71
N PRO A 254 0.48 27.17 -28.39
CA PRO A 254 1.44 28.24 -28.62
C PRO A 254 1.55 28.54 -30.12
N ALA A 255 1.37 29.83 -30.45
CA ALA A 255 1.46 30.38 -31.79
C ALA A 255 2.84 30.09 -32.41
N ALA A 256 2.88 29.10 -33.30
CA ALA A 256 3.97 28.92 -34.24
C ALA A 256 3.72 29.80 -35.46
N GLY A 257 4.56 30.83 -35.62
CA GLY A 257 5.10 31.36 -36.88
C GLY A 257 4.15 31.78 -38.04
N PRO A 258 4.37 32.94 -38.67
CA PRO A 258 3.52 33.43 -39.75
C PRO A 258 3.79 32.65 -41.06
N GLY A 259 2.76 31.95 -41.55
CA GLY A 259 2.72 31.38 -42.89
C GLY A 259 1.35 31.67 -43.52
N PRO A 260 1.27 32.22 -44.75
CA PRO A 260 0.00 32.62 -45.36
C PRO A 260 -0.59 31.49 -46.23
N SER A 261 -1.76 30.97 -45.86
CA SER A 261 -2.79 30.54 -46.83
C SER A 261 -4.06 30.09 -46.10
N THR A 262 -5.18 30.80 -46.18
CA THR A 262 -6.23 30.79 -47.24
C THR A 262 -7.34 29.76 -46.96
N ALA A 263 -8.51 30.30 -46.59
CA ALA A 263 -9.89 29.78 -46.71
C ALA A 263 -10.47 28.83 -45.62
N PRO A 264 -11.81 28.73 -45.49
CA PRO A 264 -12.78 29.83 -45.40
C PRO A 264 -13.71 29.73 -44.17
N ALA A 265 -14.35 30.87 -43.89
CA ALA A 265 -15.15 31.19 -42.72
C ALA A 265 -16.41 30.33 -42.50
N SER A 266 -16.58 29.84 -41.27
CA SER A 266 -17.87 29.43 -40.73
C SER A 266 -18.53 30.60 -39.98
N ARG A 267 -19.79 30.88 -40.32
CA ARG A 267 -20.60 31.97 -39.76
C ARG A 267 -20.96 31.66 -38.29
N GLY A 268 -20.20 32.23 -37.35
CA GLY A 268 -20.55 32.32 -35.93
C GLY A 268 -21.01 33.73 -35.56
N ARG A 269 -22.11 33.81 -34.81
CA ARG A 269 -22.81 35.05 -34.42
C ARG A 269 -21.90 36.02 -33.65
N PRO A 270 -22.01 37.35 -33.84
CA PRO A 270 -21.26 38.32 -33.04
C PRO A 270 -21.84 38.40 -31.62
N MET A 271 -21.11 37.89 -30.63
CA MET A 271 -21.36 38.23 -29.23
C MET A 271 -20.59 39.51 -28.86
N LYS A 272 -21.26 40.35 -28.05
CA LYS A 272 -20.78 41.65 -27.58
C LYS A 272 -19.44 41.50 -26.83
N PRO A 273 -18.46 42.40 -27.03
CA PRO A 273 -17.23 42.39 -26.24
C PRO A 273 -17.54 42.82 -24.80
N LEU A 274 -17.23 41.97 -23.83
CA LEU A 274 -17.16 42.34 -22.42
C LEU A 274 -15.85 43.10 -22.21
N SER A 275 -15.96 44.42 -22.26
CA SER A 275 -14.95 45.33 -21.72
C SER A 275 -14.98 45.28 -20.18
N GLU A 276 -13.81 45.57 -19.59
CA GLU A 276 -13.62 46.01 -18.20
C GLU A 276 -13.69 44.95 -17.09
N HIS A 277 -12.65 44.11 -16.99
CA HIS A 277 -12.08 43.74 -15.68
C HIS A 277 -10.57 43.48 -15.84
N ARG A 278 -9.81 44.55 -16.14
CA ARG A 278 -8.34 44.56 -15.94
C ARG A 278 -8.09 44.78 -14.44
N LEU A 279 -7.70 43.72 -13.74
CA LEU A 279 -7.05 43.87 -12.44
C LEU A 279 -5.58 44.25 -12.67
N PRO A 280 -5.02 45.24 -11.95
CA PRO A 280 -3.61 45.57 -12.03
C PRO A 280 -2.76 44.43 -11.47
N LEU A 281 -1.98 43.78 -12.33
CA LEU A 281 -0.84 42.95 -11.93
C LEU A 281 0.28 43.89 -11.50
N MET A 282 0.57 43.93 -10.20
CA MET A 282 1.81 44.52 -9.71
C MET A 282 2.97 43.61 -10.11
N VAL A 283 3.76 44.07 -11.08
CA VAL A 283 5.06 43.52 -11.43
C VAL A 283 6.05 44.11 -10.42
N SER A 284 6.58 43.26 -9.54
CA SER A 284 7.71 43.60 -8.68
C SER A 284 8.99 43.19 -9.42
N ASP A 285 9.61 44.14 -10.10
CA ASP A 285 10.95 44.03 -10.66
C ASP A 285 11.97 44.33 -9.55
N ASP A 286 12.35 43.30 -8.79
CA ASP A 286 13.55 43.34 -7.94
C ASP A 286 14.38 42.08 -8.20
N LEU A 287 15.05 42.09 -9.36
CA LEU A 287 16.10 41.15 -9.70
C LEU A 287 17.33 41.45 -8.83
N GLY A 288 17.38 40.78 -7.68
CA GLY A 288 18.55 40.65 -6.82
C GLY A 288 19.76 40.12 -7.59
N ARG A 289 20.69 41.04 -7.82
CA ARG A 289 22.06 40.89 -8.28
C ARG A 289 22.81 39.85 -7.43
N TYR A 290 23.00 38.64 -7.93
CA TYR A 290 23.95 37.69 -7.34
C TYR A 290 25.35 37.97 -7.88
N VAL A 291 26.19 38.49 -6.99
CA VAL A 291 27.64 38.60 -7.15
C VAL A 291 28.23 37.20 -6.97
N THR A 292 29.00 36.74 -7.95
CA THR A 292 29.91 35.60 -7.81
C THR A 292 31.21 36.08 -7.16
N PRO A 293 31.63 35.54 -6.00
CA PRO A 293 33.02 35.60 -5.61
C PRO A 293 33.73 34.32 -6.08
N GLY A 294 34.62 34.49 -7.06
CA GLY A 294 35.77 33.60 -7.19
C GLY A 294 36.71 33.89 -6.01
N GLY A 295 37.21 32.83 -5.38
CA GLY A 295 38.13 32.90 -4.26
C GLY A 295 38.81 31.56 -4.08
N ASP A 296 40.12 31.62 -3.96
CA ASP A 296 41.11 30.57 -4.13
C ASP A 296 41.14 29.49 -3.04
N ALA A 297 41.88 28.44 -3.40
CA ALA A 297 42.53 27.43 -2.59
C ALA A 297 42.99 27.82 -1.18
N SER A 298 42.62 26.97 -0.22
CA SER A 298 43.32 26.38 0.93
C SER A 298 42.19 26.04 1.94
N GLU A 299 42.21 25.09 2.84
CA GLU A 299 43.24 24.34 3.52
C GLU A 299 42.47 23.22 4.28
N VAL A 300 43.21 22.20 4.69
CA VAL A 300 42.80 21.16 5.63
C VAL A 300 42.24 21.73 6.93
N GLU A 301 41.08 21.24 7.38
CA GLU A 301 40.72 21.25 8.81
C GLU A 301 39.99 19.93 9.13
N GLU A 302 40.70 19.15 9.94
CA GLU A 302 40.32 17.92 10.61
C GLU A 302 39.41 18.31 11.78
N ILE A 303 38.14 17.90 11.76
CA ILE A 303 37.21 18.20 12.85
C ILE A 303 36.88 16.88 13.57
N ASP A 304 37.65 16.63 14.63
CA ASP A 304 37.21 15.80 15.74
C ASP A 304 35.97 16.44 16.37
N SER A 305 34.90 15.66 16.52
CA SER A 305 33.71 16.08 17.26
C SER A 305 33.23 14.92 18.12
N GLU A 306 33.96 14.75 19.21
CA GLU A 306 33.40 14.26 20.47
C GLU A 306 32.56 15.40 21.08
N SER A 307 31.29 15.15 21.40
CA SER A 307 30.55 15.93 22.40
C SER A 307 29.32 15.16 22.86
N GLU A 308 29.58 14.39 23.89
CA GLU A 308 28.71 14.05 25.02
C GLU A 308 28.01 15.30 25.58
N SER A 309 26.70 15.23 25.87
CA SER A 309 26.10 15.70 27.12
C SER A 309 24.57 15.67 27.07
N GLU A 310 24.05 15.26 28.21
CA GLU A 310 22.67 15.14 28.65
C GLU A 310 22.00 16.52 28.76
N ASP A 311 20.68 16.61 28.56
CA ASP A 311 19.88 17.44 29.47
C ASP A 311 18.41 17.02 29.44
N GLU A 312 17.89 16.72 30.62
CA GLU A 312 16.50 16.46 30.94
C GLU A 312 15.70 17.76 30.85
N ARG A 313 14.53 17.78 30.20
CA ARG A 313 13.40 18.65 30.61
C ARG A 313 12.06 17.98 30.41
N GLU A 314 11.60 17.39 31.50
CA GLU A 314 10.23 17.42 32.00
C GLU A 314 9.66 18.86 31.90
N ASP A 315 8.46 19.04 31.32
CA ASP A 315 7.33 19.76 31.93
C ASP A 315 6.19 20.00 30.91
N GLY A 316 4.96 20.13 31.40
CA GLY A 316 3.93 20.92 30.71
C GLY A 316 2.64 20.22 30.29
N HIS A 317 1.86 19.76 31.26
CA HIS A 317 0.41 19.59 31.13
C HIS A 317 -0.27 20.86 30.59
N GLN A 318 -1.09 20.78 29.53
CA GLN A 318 -2.23 21.68 29.38
C GLN A 318 -3.46 20.98 28.78
N ALA A 319 -4.47 20.83 29.64
CA ALA A 319 -5.84 20.48 29.30
C ALA A 319 -6.52 21.62 28.52
N LYS A 320 -7.18 21.31 27.41
CA LYS A 320 -8.14 22.23 26.76
C LYS A 320 -9.57 21.76 26.98
N ARG A 321 -10.28 22.59 27.74
CA ARG A 321 -11.70 22.51 28.05
C ARG A 321 -12.58 22.73 26.81
N ARG A 322 -13.74 22.06 26.88
CA ARG A 322 -15.01 22.25 26.17
C ARG A 322 -15.31 23.69 25.73
N ARG A 323 -16.03 23.80 24.60
CA ARG A 323 -17.20 24.68 24.50
C ARG A 323 -18.33 23.97 23.74
N VAL A 324 -19.47 23.91 24.41
CA VAL A 324 -20.79 23.58 23.89
C VAL A 324 -21.38 24.88 23.35
N LEU A 325 -21.96 24.83 22.15
CA LEU A 325 -23.13 25.60 21.73
C LEU A 325 -23.91 24.71 20.76
#